data_AF-A0A497PUR4-F1
#
_entry.id   AF-A0A497PUR4-F1
#
_cell.length_a   1.000
_cell.length_b   1.000
_cell.length_c   1.000
_cell.angle_alpha   90.00
_cell.angle_beta   90.00
_cell.angle_gamma   90.00
#
_symmetry.space_group_name_H-M   'P 1'
#
loop_
_entity.id
_entity.type
_entity.pdbx_description
1 polymer ?
#
loop_
_entity_poly.entity_id
_entity_poly.type
_entity_poly.pdbx_seq_one_letter_code
_entity_poly.pdbx_strand_id
1 'polypeptide(L)'
;MRLTIDKIAELDGKTCFICGRYLLNNTRRDLAYAEVHTGRPVLLRPERYYLFACPNCGKIAHKRCWYEVADKKVKRSFFRTKGWKIVCPSCGFEISGLRPNRLDWRHGYQIPGHPDSELMELYTSDVLAYKAGALFGKVGQAIDGLFKVVGLSSVTDPERNAIAAAAARVGKTLSDIAAKVFKLDIPPERRAEITALKCQNCGAPLPLPPPGEKAVVCEHCGTAHLLP
;
A
#
# COMPACT_ATOMS: atom_id res chain seq x y z
N MET A 1 -8.41 0.03 -10.88
CA MET A 1 -8.47 -1.26 -10.14
C MET A 1 -7.56 -1.21 -8.91
N ARG A 2 -8.04 -1.53 -7.70
CA ARG A 2 -7.18 -1.64 -6.49
C ARG A 2 -6.20 -2.79 -6.67
N LEU A 3 -4.92 -2.54 -6.44
CA LEU A 3 -3.89 -3.57 -6.59
C LEU A 3 -3.93 -4.59 -5.44
N THR A 4 -3.67 -5.85 -5.78
CA THR A 4 -3.38 -6.92 -4.81
C THR A 4 -1.96 -6.78 -4.27
N ILE A 5 -1.65 -7.47 -3.16
CA ILE A 5 -0.30 -7.47 -2.56
C ILE A 5 0.75 -7.96 -3.58
N ASP A 6 0.46 -9.00 -4.36
CA ASP A 6 1.39 -9.51 -5.37
C ASP A 6 1.73 -8.46 -6.43
N LYS A 7 0.74 -7.67 -6.85
CA LYS A 7 0.96 -6.55 -7.78
C LYS A 7 1.73 -5.40 -7.15
N ILE A 8 1.57 -5.15 -5.85
CA ILE A 8 2.41 -4.20 -5.12
C ILE A 8 3.86 -4.71 -5.09
N ALA A 9 4.08 -6.01 -4.87
CA ALA A 9 5.41 -6.61 -4.86
C ALA A 9 6.11 -6.50 -6.21
N GLU A 10 5.39 -6.71 -7.32
CA GLU A 10 5.93 -6.48 -8.67
C GLU A 10 6.35 -5.03 -8.93
N LEU A 11 5.82 -4.06 -8.17
CA LEU A 11 6.13 -2.63 -8.30
C LEU A 11 7.21 -2.16 -7.34
N ASP A 12 7.61 -2.98 -6.37
CA ASP A 12 8.64 -2.62 -5.40
C ASP A 12 10.01 -2.47 -6.06
N GLY A 13 10.79 -1.52 -5.57
CA GLY A 13 12.08 -1.13 -6.16
C GLY A 13 12.00 -0.51 -7.57
N LYS A 14 10.86 -0.57 -8.27
CA LYS A 14 10.69 0.07 -9.58
C LYS A 14 10.50 1.58 -9.45
N THR A 15 11.04 2.32 -10.41
CA THR A 15 10.98 3.77 -10.45
C THR A 15 9.99 4.28 -11.49
N CYS A 16 9.32 5.38 -11.18
CA CYS A 16 8.58 6.17 -12.15
C CYS A 16 9.51 6.63 -13.26
N PHE A 17 9.23 6.23 -14.51
CA PHE A 17 10.14 6.56 -15.63
C PHE A 17 10.19 8.06 -15.95
N ILE A 18 9.24 8.87 -15.46
CA ILE A 18 9.19 10.31 -15.70
C ILE A 18 9.99 11.09 -14.65
N CYS A 19 9.80 10.79 -13.35
CA CYS A 19 10.40 11.57 -12.27
C CYS A 19 11.56 10.87 -11.54
N GLY A 20 11.86 9.61 -11.87
CA GLY A 20 12.95 8.83 -11.27
C GLY A 20 12.70 8.35 -9.84
N ARG A 21 11.62 8.78 -9.18
CA ARG A 21 11.27 8.34 -7.82
C ARG A 21 10.64 6.95 -7.82
N TYR A 22 10.79 6.19 -6.74
CA TYR A 22 10.14 4.89 -6.58
C TYR A 22 8.62 4.97 -6.76
N LEU A 23 8.04 4.01 -7.49
CA LEU A 23 6.61 3.94 -7.79
C LEU A 23 5.78 3.82 -6.51
N LEU A 24 6.29 3.07 -5.53
CA LEU A 24 5.62 2.89 -4.24
C LEU A 24 5.87 4.03 -3.23
N ASN A 25 6.77 4.97 -3.50
CA ASN A 25 6.97 6.13 -2.64
C ASN A 25 6.00 7.22 -3.09
N ASN A 26 5.22 7.76 -2.16
CA ASN A 26 4.34 8.88 -2.42
C ASN A 26 4.61 10.02 -1.44
N THR A 27 4.33 11.23 -1.91
CA THR A 27 4.23 12.42 -1.07
C THR A 27 2.79 12.88 -1.06
N ARG A 28 2.43 13.81 -0.16
CA ARG A 28 1.09 14.44 -0.15
C ARG A 28 0.69 15.00 -1.53
N ARG A 29 1.68 15.40 -2.34
CA ARG A 29 1.44 15.92 -3.69
C ARG A 29 1.12 14.85 -4.72
N ASP A 30 1.27 13.56 -4.41
CA ASP A 30 1.02 12.47 -5.35
C ASP A 30 -0.32 11.76 -5.05
N LEU A 31 -0.98 12.14 -3.96
CA LEU A 31 -2.25 11.59 -3.50
C LEU A 31 -3.42 12.12 -4.32
N ALA A 32 -4.42 11.28 -4.51
CA ALA A 32 -5.60 11.57 -5.29
C ALA A 32 -6.54 12.58 -4.60
N TYR A 33 -7.25 13.36 -5.42
CA TYR A 33 -8.22 14.36 -4.97
C TYR A 33 -9.61 14.06 -5.53
N ALA A 34 -10.64 14.46 -4.79
CA ALA A 34 -12.04 14.45 -5.17
C ALA A 34 -12.54 15.87 -5.35
N GLU A 35 -13.27 16.12 -6.44
CA GLU A 35 -14.13 17.28 -6.48
C GLU A 35 -15.37 16.98 -5.64
N VAL A 36 -15.61 17.78 -4.61
CA VAL A 36 -16.82 17.69 -3.78
C VAL A 36 -17.86 18.70 -4.30
N HIS A 37 -19.09 18.61 -3.80
CA HIS A 37 -20.22 19.48 -4.20
C HIS A 37 -19.94 21.00 -4.15
N THR A 38 -18.88 21.43 -3.45
CA THR A 38 -18.44 22.84 -3.40
C THR A 38 -17.53 23.26 -4.56
N GLY A 39 -17.22 22.36 -5.50
CA GLY A 39 -16.28 22.60 -6.62
C GLY A 39 -14.81 22.68 -6.19
N ARG A 40 -14.50 22.48 -4.90
CA ARG A 40 -13.12 22.50 -4.39
C ARG A 40 -12.54 21.08 -4.41
N PRO A 41 -11.27 20.91 -4.85
CA PRO A 41 -10.60 19.62 -4.73
C PRO A 41 -10.24 19.34 -3.27
N VAL A 42 -10.70 18.20 -2.76
CA VAL A 42 -10.40 17.69 -1.41
C VAL A 42 -9.60 16.40 -1.53
N LEU A 43 -8.63 16.20 -0.65
CA LEU A 43 -7.84 14.97 -0.61
C LEU A 43 -8.75 13.76 -0.37
N LEU A 44 -8.63 12.71 -1.19
CA LEU A 44 -9.41 11.50 -1.04
C LEU A 44 -9.07 10.74 0.25
N ARG A 45 -10.12 10.21 0.89
CA ARG A 45 -10.03 9.31 2.05
C ARG A 45 -10.68 7.96 1.70
N PRO A 46 -10.05 6.81 2.03
CA PRO A 46 -8.68 6.68 2.54
C PRO A 46 -7.63 7.23 1.55
N GLU A 47 -6.47 7.63 2.06
CA GLU A 47 -5.43 8.25 1.22
C GLU A 47 -4.92 7.24 0.18
N ARG A 48 -5.12 7.58 -1.10
CA ARG A 48 -4.78 6.74 -2.25
C ARG A 48 -4.07 7.54 -3.33
N TYR A 49 -3.36 6.85 -4.21
CA TYR A 49 -2.72 7.42 -5.39
C TYR A 49 -2.78 6.42 -6.55
N TYR A 50 -2.48 6.91 -7.75
CA TYR A 50 -2.62 6.12 -8.97
C TYR A 50 -1.31 6.05 -9.74
N LEU A 51 -1.03 4.89 -10.30
CA LEU A 51 -0.03 4.70 -11.34
C LEU A 51 -0.75 4.42 -12.67
N PHE A 52 -0.09 4.76 -13.76
CA PHE A 52 -0.57 4.45 -15.10
C PHE A 52 0.57 3.94 -15.98
N ALA A 53 0.29 2.85 -16.68
CA ALA A 53 1.19 2.25 -17.66
C ALA A 53 0.82 2.74 -19.06
N CYS A 54 1.80 3.16 -19.85
CA CYS A 54 1.55 3.50 -21.24
C CYS A 54 1.05 2.25 -21.99
N PRO A 55 -0.09 2.31 -22.71
CA PRO A 55 -0.65 1.14 -23.38
C PRO A 55 0.24 0.61 -24.52
N ASN A 56 1.10 1.47 -25.10
CA ASN A 56 1.98 1.09 -26.19
C ASN A 56 3.31 0.46 -25.74
N CYS A 57 3.95 1.02 -24.70
CA CYS A 57 5.31 0.60 -24.29
C CYS A 57 5.41 0.05 -22.85
N GLY A 58 4.30 -0.01 -22.12
CA GLY A 58 4.23 -0.54 -20.76
C GLY A 58 4.95 0.27 -19.68
N LYS A 59 5.63 1.37 -20.01
CA LYS A 59 6.33 2.22 -19.03
C LYS A 59 5.35 2.81 -18.02
N ILE A 60 5.66 2.65 -16.73
CA ILE A 60 4.79 3.01 -15.60
C ILE A 60 5.28 4.30 -14.94
N ALA A 61 4.37 5.25 -14.72
CA ALA A 61 4.65 6.47 -13.97
C ALA A 61 3.50 6.82 -13.02
N HIS A 62 3.80 7.66 -12.01
CA HIS A 62 2.79 8.27 -11.16
C HIS A 62 1.81 9.07 -12.01
N LYS A 63 0.51 8.96 -11.71
CA LYS A 63 -0.54 9.68 -12.44
C LYS A 63 -0.24 11.17 -12.58
N ARG A 64 0.14 11.83 -11.49
CA ARG A 64 0.54 13.25 -11.50
C ARG A 64 1.63 13.57 -12.53
N CYS A 65 2.64 12.70 -12.69
CA CYS A 65 3.73 12.92 -13.64
C CYS A 65 3.23 12.95 -15.09
N TRP A 66 2.18 12.19 -15.42
CA TRP A 66 1.54 12.24 -16.73
C TRP A 66 0.92 13.61 -17.03
N TYR A 67 0.26 14.25 -16.06
CA TYR A 67 -0.31 15.59 -16.27
C TYR A 67 0.72 16.72 -16.18
N GLU A 68 1.69 16.61 -15.27
CA GLU A 68 2.66 17.68 -15.06
C GLU A 68 3.71 17.75 -16.18
N VAL A 69 4.12 16.60 -16.71
CA VAL A 69 5.25 16.50 -17.66
C VAL A 69 4.81 16.05 -19.05
N ALA A 70 3.92 15.05 -19.14
CA ALA A 70 3.54 14.48 -20.43
C ALA A 70 2.39 15.23 -21.13
N ASP A 71 1.60 16.03 -20.41
CA ASP A 71 0.58 16.93 -20.99
C ASP A 71 1.25 18.15 -21.63
N LYS A 72 1.40 18.11 -22.96
CA LYS A 72 2.13 19.11 -23.72
C LYS A 72 1.17 19.96 -24.54
N LYS A 73 1.46 21.26 -24.58
CA LYS A 73 0.79 22.20 -25.46
C LYS A 73 1.24 21.96 -26.90
N VAL A 74 0.29 21.70 -27.79
CA VAL A 74 0.52 21.56 -29.22
C VAL A 74 0.00 22.79 -29.93
N LYS A 75 0.82 23.33 -30.83
CA LYS A 75 0.43 24.37 -31.78
C LYS A 75 0.48 23.74 -33.17
N ARG A 76 -0.65 23.62 -33.86
CA ARG A 76 -0.64 23.42 -35.32
C ARG A 76 -0.62 24.80 -36.00
N SER A 77 0.14 24.91 -37.08
CA SER A 77 0.50 26.18 -37.71
C SER A 77 -0.66 26.95 -38.36
N PHE A 78 -0.37 28.24 -38.49
CA PHE A 78 -1.02 29.39 -39.13
C PHE A 78 -2.50 29.73 -38.87
N PHE A 79 -3.45 28.79 -38.74
CA PHE A 79 -4.85 29.22 -38.57
C PHE A 79 -5.80 28.42 -37.66
N ARG A 80 -5.44 27.31 -36.98
CA ARG A 80 -6.38 26.69 -36.01
C ARG A 80 -5.78 25.76 -34.96
N THR A 81 -6.41 25.87 -33.79
CA THR A 81 -6.38 25.06 -32.55
C THR A 81 -5.03 24.85 -31.86
N LYS A 82 -4.75 25.76 -30.92
CA LYS A 82 -3.90 25.50 -29.76
C LYS A 82 -4.64 24.50 -28.87
N GLY A 83 -3.97 23.44 -28.45
CA GLY A 83 -4.56 22.49 -27.52
C GLY A 83 -3.51 21.77 -26.70
N TRP A 84 -3.96 20.87 -25.86
CA TRP A 84 -3.17 20.07 -24.94
C TRP A 84 -3.41 18.60 -25.23
N LYS A 85 -2.35 17.80 -25.24
CA LYS A 85 -2.45 16.35 -25.39
C LYS A 85 -1.40 15.67 -24.54
N ILE A 86 -1.71 14.47 -24.07
CA ILE A 86 -0.76 13.67 -23.29
C ILE A 86 -0.05 12.72 -24.25
N VAL A 87 1.26 12.86 -24.35
CA VAL A 87 2.11 12.00 -25.19
C VAL A 87 3.09 11.27 -24.31
N CYS A 88 3.26 9.96 -24.52
CA CYS A 88 4.27 9.19 -23.84
C CYS A 88 5.67 9.77 -24.10
N PRO A 89 6.40 10.25 -23.07
CA PRO A 89 7.75 10.77 -23.26
C PRO A 89 8.74 9.71 -23.74
N SER A 90 8.45 8.43 -23.53
CA SER A 90 9.33 7.32 -23.91
C SER A 90 9.14 6.87 -25.35
N CYS A 91 7.90 6.75 -25.84
CA CYS A 91 7.61 6.14 -27.15
C CYS A 91 6.80 7.02 -28.10
N GLY A 92 6.45 8.25 -27.71
CA GLY A 92 5.70 9.18 -28.55
C GLY A 92 4.21 8.83 -28.75
N PHE A 93 3.72 7.73 -28.15
CA PHE A 93 2.32 7.33 -28.26
C PHE A 93 1.39 8.38 -27.67
N GLU A 94 0.32 8.70 -28.38
CA GLU A 94 -0.72 9.62 -27.92
C GLU A 94 -1.63 8.90 -26.92
N ILE A 95 -1.40 9.15 -25.64
CA ILE A 95 -2.18 8.57 -24.53
C ILE A 95 -3.54 9.27 -24.46
N SER A 96 -3.57 10.58 -24.66
CA SER A 96 -4.81 11.34 -24.58
C SER A 96 -4.85 12.42 -25.64
N GLY A 97 -5.91 12.40 -26.43
CA GLY A 97 -6.10 13.25 -27.60
C GLY A 97 -6.12 14.74 -27.32
N LEU A 98 -6.17 15.55 -28.40
CA LEU A 98 -6.15 17.00 -28.31
C LEU A 98 -7.37 17.56 -27.54
N ARG A 99 -7.09 18.37 -26.53
CA ARG A 99 -8.08 19.06 -25.67
C ARG A 99 -7.85 20.57 -25.71
N PRO A 100 -8.89 21.39 -25.48
CA PRO A 100 -8.75 22.85 -25.47
C PRO A 100 -7.92 23.36 -24.29
N ASN A 101 -8.06 22.73 -23.12
CA ASN A 101 -7.45 23.17 -21.87
C ASN A 101 -6.49 22.12 -21.30
N ARG A 102 -5.47 22.61 -20.58
CA ARG A 102 -4.63 21.75 -19.73
C ARG A 102 -5.50 21.22 -18.60
N LEU A 103 -5.32 19.97 -18.25
CA LEU A 103 -5.99 19.42 -17.07
C LEU A 103 -5.08 19.52 -15.86
N ASP A 104 -5.63 20.06 -14.78
CA ASP A 104 -5.03 19.90 -13.47
C ASP A 104 -5.40 18.50 -12.96
N TRP A 105 -4.38 17.72 -12.63
CA TRP A 105 -4.54 16.38 -12.11
C TRP A 105 -5.34 16.34 -10.81
N ARG A 106 -5.40 17.44 -10.04
CA ARG A 106 -6.22 17.55 -8.82
C ARG A 106 -7.71 17.65 -9.08
N HIS A 107 -8.09 18.05 -10.29
CA HIS A 107 -9.48 18.16 -10.73
C HIS A 107 -9.89 16.98 -11.63
N GLY A 108 -8.99 16.01 -11.85
CA GLY A 108 -9.21 14.91 -12.78
C GLY A 108 -9.00 13.56 -12.13
N TYR A 109 -10.02 12.71 -12.15
CA TYR A 109 -9.92 11.31 -11.71
C TYR A 109 -9.30 10.38 -12.75
N GLN A 110 -9.41 10.72 -14.04
CA GLN A 110 -9.03 9.85 -15.14
C GLN A 110 -8.07 10.56 -16.08
N ILE A 111 -7.06 9.82 -16.55
CA ILE A 111 -6.30 10.25 -17.72
C ILE A 111 -7.31 10.26 -18.88
N PRO A 112 -7.55 11.37 -19.58
CA PRO A 112 -8.69 11.43 -20.50
C PRO A 112 -8.56 10.40 -21.61
N GLY A 113 -9.65 9.68 -21.89
CA GLY A 113 -9.65 8.54 -22.80
C GLY A 113 -9.24 7.21 -22.16
N HIS A 114 -8.88 7.20 -20.87
CA HIS A 114 -8.53 6.01 -20.10
C HIS A 114 -9.38 5.92 -18.82
N PRO A 115 -10.30 4.95 -18.69
CA PRO A 115 -11.15 4.78 -17.52
C PRO A 115 -10.35 4.43 -16.25
N ASP A 116 -10.94 4.67 -15.08
CA ASP A 116 -10.33 4.37 -13.77
C ASP A 116 -10.00 2.87 -13.57
N SER A 117 -10.66 2.00 -14.32
CA SER A 117 -10.36 0.56 -14.35
C SER A 117 -8.93 0.28 -14.84
N GLU A 118 -8.41 1.10 -15.77
CA GLU A 118 -7.06 1.00 -16.32
C GLU A 118 -6.00 1.63 -15.42
N LEU A 119 -6.41 2.41 -14.40
CA LEU A 119 -5.50 2.95 -13.40
C LEU A 119 -5.18 1.89 -12.34
N MET A 120 -3.90 1.80 -12.01
CA MET A 120 -3.40 1.02 -10.89
C MET A 120 -3.60 1.84 -9.61
N GLU A 121 -4.61 1.50 -8.83
CA GLU A 121 -4.94 2.20 -7.59
C GLU A 121 -4.19 1.60 -6.40
N LEU A 122 -3.50 2.46 -5.65
CA LEU A 122 -2.74 2.10 -4.46
C LEU A 122 -3.21 2.88 -3.25
N TYR A 123 -3.52 2.17 -2.17
CA TYR A 123 -3.79 2.80 -0.88
C TYR A 123 -2.46 2.97 -0.14
N THR A 124 -2.27 4.15 0.45
CA THR A 124 -1.08 4.44 1.29
C THR A 124 -0.91 3.39 2.38
N SER A 125 -2.01 2.99 3.05
CA SER A 125 -2.02 1.98 4.09
C SER A 125 -1.49 0.63 3.61
N ASP A 126 -1.89 0.19 2.42
CA ASP A 126 -1.49 -1.10 1.86
C ASP A 126 -0.02 -1.10 1.47
N VAL A 127 0.45 0.01 0.88
CA VAL A 127 1.85 0.18 0.49
C VAL A 127 2.76 0.29 1.71
N LEU A 128 2.34 0.99 2.75
CA LEU A 128 3.05 1.05 4.03
C LEU A 128 3.07 -0.33 4.71
N ALA A 129 1.95 -1.05 4.68
CA ALA A 129 1.86 -2.40 5.22
C ALA A 129 2.76 -3.38 4.46
N TYR A 130 2.77 -3.31 3.12
CA TYR A 130 3.66 -4.08 2.27
C TYR A 130 5.12 -3.72 2.53
N LYS A 131 5.48 -2.44 2.53
CA LYS A 131 6.87 -2.01 2.75
C LYS A 131 7.37 -2.36 4.13
N ALA A 132 6.54 -2.24 5.16
CA ALA A 132 6.87 -2.80 6.46
C ALA A 132 7.13 -4.31 6.30
N GLY A 133 6.23 -5.07 5.68
CA GLY A 133 6.45 -6.51 5.41
C GLY A 133 7.70 -6.84 4.58
N ALA A 134 8.06 -6.02 3.58
CA ALA A 134 9.13 -6.23 2.60
C ALA A 134 10.50 -5.77 3.11
N LEU A 135 10.57 -4.63 3.83
CA LEU A 135 11.76 -4.23 4.59
C LEU A 135 12.11 -5.29 5.65
N PHE A 136 11.10 -5.92 6.26
CA PHE A 136 11.31 -6.98 7.24
C PHE A 136 11.48 -8.39 6.62
N GLY A 137 11.63 -8.48 5.29
CA GLY A 137 12.28 -9.62 4.62
C GLY A 137 13.80 -9.70 4.87
N LYS A 138 14.40 -8.67 5.50
CA LYS A 138 15.75 -8.69 6.09
C LYS A 138 15.77 -7.86 7.38
N VAL A 139 15.61 -8.54 8.52
CA VAL A 139 16.03 -8.10 9.88
C VAL A 139 15.50 -6.74 10.40
N GLY A 140 14.59 -6.83 11.39
CA GLY A 140 14.72 -6.11 12.68
C GLY A 140 14.39 -4.62 12.77
N GLN A 141 13.22 -4.30 13.31
CA GLN A 141 13.16 -3.30 14.38
C GLN A 141 12.08 -3.71 15.38
N ALA A 142 12.54 -4.31 16.46
CA ALA A 142 11.72 -4.77 17.56
C ALA A 142 11.49 -3.62 18.55
N ILE A 143 10.31 -3.61 19.16
CA ILE A 143 10.13 -2.98 20.47
C ILE A 143 10.63 -4.05 21.46
N ASP A 144 11.68 -3.71 22.21
CA ASP A 144 12.48 -4.56 23.13
C ASP A 144 13.25 -5.75 22.53
N GLY A 145 13.41 -5.88 21.21
CA GLY A 145 14.26 -6.93 20.64
C GLY A 145 13.60 -8.31 20.50
N LEU A 146 12.39 -8.53 21.03
CA LEU A 146 11.89 -9.88 21.32
C LEU A 146 10.91 -10.47 20.29
N PHE A 147 10.27 -9.67 19.43
CA PHE A 147 9.25 -10.17 18.48
C PHE A 147 9.66 -9.93 17.03
N LYS A 148 9.62 -11.00 16.23
CA LYS A 148 9.76 -11.01 14.78
C LYS A 148 8.38 -11.00 14.11
N VAL A 149 8.19 -10.13 13.13
CA VAL A 149 6.94 -10.11 12.35
C VAL A 149 7.00 -11.17 11.25
N VAL A 150 5.95 -11.97 11.13
CA VAL A 150 5.76 -12.98 10.08
C VAL A 150 4.38 -12.83 9.46
N GLY A 151 4.24 -13.20 8.19
CA GLY A 151 2.92 -13.25 7.54
C GLY A 151 2.12 -14.46 7.99
N LEU A 152 0.79 -14.35 8.06
CA LEU A 152 -0.08 -15.51 8.38
C LEU A 152 0.06 -16.67 7.37
N SER A 153 0.53 -16.41 6.15
CA SER A 153 0.87 -17.44 5.16
C SER A 153 2.22 -18.13 5.41
N SER A 154 3.08 -17.53 6.24
CA SER A 154 4.43 -18.04 6.55
C SER A 154 4.53 -18.79 7.87
N VAL A 155 3.42 -18.93 8.60
CA VAL A 155 3.35 -19.74 9.82
C VAL A 155 3.09 -21.19 9.44
N THR A 156 3.70 -22.11 10.18
CA THR A 156 3.50 -23.56 10.06
C THR A 156 2.08 -23.96 10.50
N ASP A 157 1.60 -25.13 10.10
CA ASP A 157 0.26 -25.61 10.52
C ASP A 157 0.09 -25.69 12.06
N PRO A 158 1.09 -26.14 12.84
CA PRO A 158 1.00 -26.09 14.31
C PRO A 158 0.85 -24.67 14.86
N GLU A 159 1.55 -23.70 14.28
CA GLU A 159 1.45 -22.28 14.66
C GLU A 159 0.10 -21.69 14.27
N ARG A 160 -0.41 -22.03 13.08
CA ARG A 160 -1.75 -21.63 12.63
C ARG A 160 -2.84 -22.16 13.55
N ASN A 161 -2.73 -23.42 13.99
CA ASN A 161 -3.66 -24.02 14.94
C ASN A 161 -3.60 -23.33 16.31
N ALA A 162 -2.41 -22.97 16.78
CA ALA A 162 -2.24 -22.20 18.01
C ALA A 162 -2.89 -20.81 17.92
N ILE A 163 -2.73 -20.12 16.77
CA ILE A 163 -3.38 -18.83 16.51
C ILE A 163 -4.90 -18.98 16.49
N ALA A 164 -5.42 -20.03 15.86
CA ALA A 164 -6.86 -20.29 15.80
C ALA A 164 -7.47 -20.51 17.20
N ALA A 165 -6.80 -21.31 18.03
CA ALA A 165 -7.20 -21.53 19.43
C ALA A 165 -7.16 -20.22 20.24
N ALA A 166 -6.12 -19.41 20.05
CA ALA A 166 -6.00 -18.10 20.70
C ALA A 166 -7.06 -17.10 20.23
N ALA A 167 -7.42 -17.11 18.95
CA ALA A 167 -8.49 -16.29 18.39
C ALA A 167 -9.85 -16.65 19.00
N ALA A 168 -10.15 -17.94 19.12
CA ALA A 168 -11.41 -18.43 19.66
C ALA A 168 -11.64 -17.95 21.11
N ARG A 169 -10.57 -17.92 21.94
CA ARG A 169 -10.63 -17.43 23.32
C ARG A 169 -11.06 -15.98 23.46
N VAL A 170 -10.76 -15.16 22.45
CA VAL A 170 -11.09 -13.74 22.41
C VAL A 170 -12.32 -13.44 21.54
N GLY A 171 -13.10 -14.49 21.21
CA GLY A 171 -14.32 -14.38 20.40
C GLY A 171 -14.06 -14.06 18.92
N LYS A 172 -12.87 -14.40 18.39
CA LYS A 172 -12.46 -14.12 17.01
C LYS A 172 -12.18 -15.41 16.22
N THR A 173 -12.22 -15.28 14.91
CA THR A 173 -11.87 -16.34 13.95
C THR A 173 -10.55 -16.01 13.24
N LEU A 174 -9.94 -16.99 12.54
CA LEU A 174 -8.75 -16.74 11.73
C LEU A 174 -8.95 -15.67 10.65
N SER A 175 -10.18 -15.48 10.15
CA SER A 175 -10.52 -14.41 9.21
C SER A 175 -10.49 -13.01 9.84
N ASP A 176 -10.62 -12.92 11.17
CA ASP A 176 -10.54 -11.66 11.92
C ASP A 176 -9.10 -11.33 12.33
N ILE A 177 -8.15 -12.24 12.08
CA ILE A 177 -6.75 -12.05 12.41
C ILE A 177 -6.10 -11.15 11.37
N ALA A 178 -5.42 -10.11 11.85
CA ALA A 178 -4.63 -9.25 10.99
C ALA A 178 -3.64 -10.12 10.19
N ALA A 179 -3.42 -9.82 8.90
CA ALA A 179 -2.50 -10.57 8.04
C ALA A 179 -1.05 -10.67 8.57
N LYS A 180 -0.73 -9.88 9.61
CA LYS A 180 0.53 -9.84 10.34
C LYS A 180 0.42 -10.64 11.65
N VAL A 181 1.37 -11.54 11.87
CA VAL A 181 1.57 -12.29 13.11
C VAL A 181 2.93 -11.89 13.72
N PHE A 182 3.01 -11.74 15.03
CA PHE A 182 4.25 -11.37 15.74
C PHE A 182 4.79 -12.58 16.50
N LYS A 183 5.84 -13.23 16.00
CA LYS A 183 6.48 -14.38 16.63
C LYS A 183 7.59 -13.95 17.57
N LEU A 184 7.50 -14.35 18.84
CA LEU A 184 8.53 -14.13 19.83
C LEU A 184 9.79 -14.92 19.43
N ASP A 185 10.94 -14.26 19.49
CA ASP A 185 12.26 -14.74 19.09
C ASP A 185 13.19 -14.70 20.32
N ILE A 186 12.79 -15.42 21.37
CA ILE A 186 13.61 -15.65 22.56
C ILE A 186 13.71 -17.15 22.83
N PRO A 187 14.80 -17.60 23.47
CA PRO A 187 14.89 -18.96 23.96
C PRO A 187 13.77 -19.27 24.97
N PRO A 188 13.15 -20.47 24.94
CA PRO A 188 12.02 -20.83 25.81
C PRO A 188 12.28 -20.59 27.31
N GLU A 189 13.51 -20.75 27.76
CA GLU A 189 13.97 -20.54 29.14
C GLU A 189 13.86 -19.09 29.62
N ARG A 190 13.93 -18.10 28.73
CA ARG A 190 13.80 -16.67 29.08
C ARG A 190 12.35 -16.17 29.07
N ARG A 191 11.41 -17.03 28.69
CA ARG A 191 10.00 -16.67 28.55
C ARG A 191 9.30 -16.44 29.89
N ALA A 192 9.78 -17.09 30.94
CA ALA A 192 9.29 -16.88 32.30
C ALA A 192 9.59 -15.47 32.85
N GLU A 193 10.51 -14.73 32.21
CA GLU A 193 10.87 -13.34 32.57
C GLU A 193 9.83 -12.31 32.04
N ILE A 194 8.93 -12.71 31.12
CA ILE A 194 7.91 -11.81 30.55
C ILE A 194 6.74 -11.68 31.54
N THR A 195 6.75 -10.60 32.32
CA THR A 195 5.71 -10.29 33.31
C THR A 195 4.48 -9.59 32.72
N ALA A 196 4.63 -8.97 31.54
CA ALA A 196 3.54 -8.29 30.83
C ALA A 196 3.75 -8.33 29.31
N LEU A 197 2.66 -8.53 28.57
CA LEU A 197 2.65 -8.50 27.11
C LEU A 197 1.82 -7.31 26.61
N LYS A 198 2.33 -6.59 25.61
CA LYS A 198 1.61 -5.53 24.90
C LYS A 198 1.50 -5.86 23.42
N CYS A 199 0.40 -5.42 22.81
CA CYS A 199 0.13 -5.65 21.41
C CYS A 199 1.08 -4.80 20.57
N GLN A 200 1.89 -5.47 19.77
CA GLN A 200 2.86 -4.82 18.88
C GLN A 200 2.22 -3.99 17.74
N ASN A 201 0.91 -4.13 17.52
CA ASN A 201 0.18 -3.38 16.49
C ASN A 201 -0.55 -2.14 17.04
N CYS A 202 -1.17 -2.22 18.22
CA CYS A 202 -1.99 -1.13 18.77
C CYS A 202 -1.60 -0.67 20.19
N GLY A 203 -0.58 -1.28 20.80
CA GLY A 203 -0.10 -0.94 22.15
C GLY A 203 -1.00 -1.40 23.31
N ALA A 204 -2.18 -1.96 23.02
CA ALA A 204 -3.09 -2.48 24.04
C ALA A 204 -2.44 -3.61 24.86
N PRO A 205 -2.79 -3.77 26.15
CA PRO A 205 -2.36 -4.94 26.92
C PRO A 205 -2.84 -6.23 26.23
N LEU A 206 -1.97 -7.24 26.19
CA LEU A 206 -2.34 -8.57 25.73
C LEU A 206 -2.68 -9.45 26.93
N PRO A 207 -3.66 -10.33 26.81
CA PRO A 207 -3.92 -11.31 27.85
C PRO A 207 -2.68 -12.19 28.04
N LEU A 208 -2.25 -12.36 29.29
CA LEU A 208 -1.18 -13.30 29.59
C LEU A 208 -1.67 -14.71 29.27
N PRO A 209 -0.95 -15.46 28.43
CA PRO A 209 -1.35 -16.80 28.06
C PRO A 209 -1.17 -17.76 29.25
N PRO A 210 -2.07 -18.74 29.43
CA PRO A 210 -1.84 -19.89 30.30
C PRO A 210 -0.49 -20.59 30.02
N PRO A 211 0.10 -21.27 31.02
CA PRO A 211 1.31 -22.07 30.80
C PRO A 211 1.16 -23.07 29.65
N GLY A 212 2.11 -23.10 28.72
CA GLY A 212 2.14 -24.03 27.58
C GLY A 212 1.46 -23.55 26.29
N GLU A 213 0.76 -22.41 26.33
CA GLU A 213 0.13 -21.80 25.16
C GLU A 213 1.16 -21.22 24.19
N LYS A 214 0.94 -21.40 22.89
CA LYS A 214 1.91 -20.98 21.85
C LYS A 214 1.51 -19.73 21.09
N ALA A 215 0.36 -19.14 21.42
CA ALA A 215 -0.11 -17.93 20.77
C ALA A 215 -1.05 -17.10 21.67
N VAL A 216 -1.10 -15.80 21.40
CA VAL A 216 -2.04 -14.83 21.96
C VAL A 216 -2.63 -13.99 20.83
N VAL A 217 -3.90 -13.62 20.92
CA VAL A 217 -4.53 -12.70 19.96
C VAL A 217 -4.99 -11.45 20.70
N CYS A 218 -4.71 -10.30 20.12
CA CYS A 218 -5.18 -9.03 20.65
C CYS A 218 -6.71 -8.89 20.47
N GLU A 219 -7.43 -8.81 21.59
CA GLU A 219 -8.86 -8.49 21.61
C GLU A 219 -9.19 -7.19 20.87
N HIS A 220 -8.35 -6.16 21.02
CA HIS A 220 -8.61 -4.83 20.46
C HIS A 220 -8.49 -4.77 18.94
N CYS A 221 -7.47 -5.41 18.34
CA CYS A 221 -7.17 -5.23 16.91
C CYS A 221 -7.00 -6.54 16.12
N GLY A 222 -7.17 -7.71 16.75
CA GLY A 222 -7.10 -9.01 16.08
C GLY A 222 -5.69 -9.40 15.64
N THR A 223 -4.66 -8.68 16.05
CA THR A 223 -3.28 -9.06 15.76
C THR A 223 -2.89 -10.29 16.57
N ALA A 224 -2.30 -11.29 15.91
CA ALA A 224 -1.80 -12.50 16.56
C ALA A 224 -0.33 -12.37 16.96
N HIS A 225 0.03 -13.01 18.08
CA HIS A 225 1.36 -13.07 18.65
C HIS A 225 1.71 -14.53 18.92
N LEU A 226 2.67 -15.09 18.20
CA LEU A 226 3.21 -16.42 18.46
C LEU A 226 4.24 -16.35 19.57
N LEU A 227 4.21 -17.35 20.44
CA LEU A 227 5.06 -17.48 21.60
C LEU A 227 5.62 -18.92 21.56
N PRO A 228 6.70 -19.18 20.81
CA PRO A 228 7.24 -20.52 20.67
C PRO A 228 7.71 -21.12 22.00
#